data_AF-A0A934PHP1-F1
#
_entry.id   AF-A0A934PHP1-F1
#
_cell.length_a   1.000
_cell.length_b   1.000
_cell.length_c   1.000
_cell.angle_alpha   90.00
_cell.angle_beta   90.00
_cell.angle_gamma   90.00
#
_symmetry.space_group_name_H-M   'P 1'
#
loop_
_entity.id
_entity.type
_entity.pdbx_description
1 polymer ?
#
loop_
_entity_poly.entity_id
_entity_poly.type
_entity_poly.pdbx_seq_one_letter_code
_entity_poly.pdbx_strand_id
1 'polypeptide(L)'
;MSWSLEHVSRLFCSPIYLGTSSLKQRSRTATARKRCIIRDAIYWVPLIMITMGVRPEEILQAAVTDVVRRDGILCLFVGDEEDAVLKNEQSRRVLPIPQILLDLGFREWVVAKRRDGETWIFPEIQPDKSHGRRSQIFGDRLRNLFKTLKLQDAREDIYAMRRTLSSKLMGLGIDTGTRQRILGHLEGTTIDRHYSDHGLLELKDLLDAVDYGIEVGSDRRFGFPIIVGNRTVLQTALDVAVVLTNQRQVSAVQLREAETDEIVFEAAIAGRVAPSGYLWNDCEALEEKEVAARIISLGRQYSLTMPASEEATAALEHLLILVEERPLKTAAPEVAPGPANDRASVGGEPHFAPEPVVEVTDRQSAGLDRGDLVICVFPTRHCSSGCPAPRPGLVIDTRRLGGKTYLDIAWGGPLDPSGPAPHELTLSRPTEMAEAQVDIPTRFNLRRRVLVPEGSSPFLHGRMGKLGKNACARIGDCLLHAGDVSPAPIQEADRPARPLTVERRRSKSVRPPTAR
;
A
#
# COMPACT_ATOMS: atom_id res chain seq x y z
N MET A 1 -5.33 20.08 -0.04
CA MET A 1 -6.17 19.07 0.63
C MET A 1 -6.62 18.01 -0.38
N SER A 2 -7.23 16.88 -0.01
CA SER A 2 -7.90 16.02 -1.02
C SER A 2 -9.18 16.67 -1.53
N TRP A 3 -9.75 16.14 -2.60
CA TRP A 3 -11.02 16.66 -3.12
C TRP A 3 -12.22 16.02 -2.45
N SER A 4 -13.24 16.83 -2.19
CA SER A 4 -14.57 16.35 -1.82
C SER A 4 -15.19 15.54 -2.96
N LEU A 5 -16.16 14.69 -2.63
CA LEU A 5 -16.95 13.97 -3.64
C LEU A 5 -17.67 14.90 -4.61
N GLU A 6 -18.16 16.05 -4.12
CA GLU A 6 -18.77 17.07 -4.97
C GLU A 6 -17.77 17.63 -5.98
N HIS A 7 -16.55 17.97 -5.54
CA HIS A 7 -15.52 18.48 -6.43
C HIS A 7 -15.17 17.43 -7.51
N VAL A 8 -14.94 16.18 -7.11
CA VAL A 8 -14.68 15.07 -8.04
C VAL A 8 -15.82 14.92 -9.06
N SER A 9 -17.08 14.95 -8.61
CA SER A 9 -18.25 14.87 -9.47
C SER A 9 -18.32 16.05 -10.45
N ARG A 10 -18.08 17.28 -9.98
CA ARG A 10 -18.04 18.49 -10.82
C ARG A 10 -16.92 18.45 -11.85
N LEU A 11 -15.77 17.87 -11.53
CA LEU A 11 -14.71 17.61 -12.51
C LEU A 11 -15.22 16.68 -13.61
N PHE A 12 -15.78 15.51 -13.27
CA PHE A 12 -16.22 14.52 -14.25
C PHE A 12 -17.46 14.96 -15.05
N CYS A 13 -18.26 15.87 -14.51
CA CYS A 13 -19.34 16.56 -15.22
C CYS A 13 -18.86 17.80 -16.01
N SER A 14 -17.57 18.10 -16.03
CA SER A 14 -17.04 19.24 -16.76
C SER A 14 -16.95 18.98 -18.27
N PRO A 15 -16.83 20.04 -19.10
CA PRO A 15 -16.60 19.92 -20.54
C PRO A 15 -15.32 19.19 -20.94
N ILE A 16 -14.39 18.94 -20.01
CA ILE A 16 -13.21 18.09 -20.26
C ILE A 16 -13.66 16.67 -20.62
N TYR A 17 -14.66 16.14 -19.90
CA TYR A 17 -15.12 14.76 -20.02
C TYR A 17 -16.45 14.65 -20.76
N LEU A 18 -17.41 15.52 -20.44
CA LEU A 18 -18.68 15.59 -21.16
C LEU A 18 -18.53 16.23 -22.55
N GLY A 19 -17.37 16.78 -22.88
CA GLY A 19 -17.07 17.28 -24.22
C GLY A 19 -17.22 18.79 -24.36
N THR A 20 -16.36 19.33 -25.21
CA THR A 20 -16.17 20.75 -25.44
C THR A 20 -16.63 21.16 -26.83
N SER A 21 -16.91 22.46 -26.98
CA SER A 21 -17.34 23.09 -28.23
C SER A 21 -16.25 23.21 -29.31
N SER A 22 -14.97 23.15 -28.93
CA SER A 22 -13.85 23.22 -29.88
C SER A 22 -12.53 22.75 -29.28
N LEU A 23 -11.57 22.38 -30.14
CA LEU A 23 -10.22 21.98 -29.74
C LEU A 23 -9.47 23.04 -28.91
N LYS A 24 -9.79 24.33 -29.12
CA LYS A 24 -9.12 25.46 -28.46
C LYS A 24 -9.84 25.96 -27.19
N GLN A 25 -11.13 25.65 -27.00
CA GLN A 25 -11.95 26.22 -25.90
C GLN A 25 -12.46 25.15 -24.93
N ARG A 26 -11.54 24.47 -24.24
CA ARG A 26 -11.85 23.32 -23.37
C ARG A 26 -12.80 23.59 -22.22
N SER A 27 -12.93 24.85 -21.79
CA SER A 27 -13.84 25.21 -20.70
C SER A 27 -15.30 25.39 -21.13
N ARG A 28 -15.58 25.46 -22.43
CA ARG A 28 -16.92 25.76 -22.95
C ARG A 28 -17.66 24.48 -23.29
N THR A 29 -18.79 24.26 -22.61
CA THR A 29 -19.72 23.16 -22.87
C THR A 29 -20.18 23.18 -24.32
N ALA A 30 -20.10 22.03 -24.98
CA ALA A 30 -20.58 21.88 -26.35
C ALA A 30 -22.11 21.75 -26.40
N THR A 31 -22.70 22.26 -27.48
CA THR A 31 -24.00 21.77 -27.96
C THR A 31 -23.79 20.40 -28.62
N ALA A 32 -24.82 19.54 -28.57
CA ALA A 32 -24.73 18.16 -29.07
C ALA A 32 -24.13 18.06 -30.49
N ARG A 33 -24.41 18.99 -31.40
CA ARG A 33 -23.91 18.98 -32.78
C ARG A 33 -22.42 19.29 -32.94
N LYS A 34 -21.78 19.98 -31.99
CA LYS A 34 -20.37 20.41 -32.06
C LYS A 34 -19.52 19.85 -30.90
N ARG A 35 -19.97 18.74 -30.32
CA ARG A 35 -19.32 18.08 -29.18
C ARG A 35 -18.06 17.37 -29.65
N CYS A 36 -16.90 17.77 -29.12
CA CYS A 36 -15.63 17.05 -29.27
C CYS A 36 -15.05 16.68 -27.90
N ILE A 37 -14.38 15.52 -27.82
CA ILE A 37 -13.67 15.06 -26.62
C ILE A 37 -12.22 14.82 -27.02
N ILE A 38 -11.29 15.38 -26.27
CA ILE A 38 -9.86 15.35 -26.59
C ILE A 38 -9.17 14.56 -25.49
N ARG A 39 -8.57 13.43 -25.87
CA ARG A 39 -7.98 12.45 -24.94
C ARG A 39 -6.48 12.66 -24.80
N ASP A 40 -6.07 13.84 -24.35
CA ASP A 40 -4.66 14.20 -24.11
C ASP A 40 -4.36 14.23 -22.60
N ALA A 41 -3.22 14.79 -22.20
CA ALA A 41 -2.82 14.89 -20.79
C ALA A 41 -3.90 15.53 -19.89
N ILE A 42 -4.63 16.55 -20.37
CA ILE A 42 -5.69 17.20 -19.57
C ILE A 42 -6.85 16.25 -19.29
N TYR A 43 -7.14 15.30 -20.18
CA TYR A 43 -8.18 14.30 -19.98
C TYR A 43 -7.69 13.17 -19.05
N TRP A 44 -6.53 12.60 -19.37
CA TRP A 44 -6.07 11.36 -18.74
C TRP A 44 -5.34 11.55 -17.43
N VAL A 45 -4.46 12.55 -17.31
CA VAL A 45 -3.64 12.71 -16.10
C VAL A 45 -4.52 12.89 -14.86
N PRO A 46 -5.58 13.72 -14.84
CA PRO A 46 -6.45 13.81 -13.67
C PRO A 46 -7.15 12.48 -13.33
N LEU A 47 -7.64 11.74 -14.33
CA LEU A 47 -8.25 10.42 -14.13
C LEU A 47 -7.25 9.44 -13.50
N ILE A 48 -6.03 9.37 -14.03
CA ILE A 48 -4.99 8.46 -13.55
C ILE A 48 -4.54 8.86 -12.14
N MET A 49 -4.36 10.15 -11.86
CA MET A 49 -3.98 10.62 -10.53
C MET A 49 -5.05 10.30 -9.48
N ILE A 50 -6.33 10.48 -9.80
CA ILE A 50 -7.45 10.20 -8.90
C ILE A 50 -7.63 8.69 -8.65
N THR A 51 -7.37 7.85 -9.67
CA THR A 51 -7.65 6.41 -9.63
C THR A 51 -6.44 5.55 -9.25
N MET A 52 -5.21 6.04 -9.47
CA MET A 52 -3.97 5.29 -9.22
C MET A 52 -3.01 6.00 -8.25
N GLY A 53 -3.26 7.27 -7.90
CA GLY A 53 -2.47 7.98 -6.89
C GLY A 53 -1.04 8.32 -7.29
N VAL A 54 -0.72 8.24 -8.58
CA VAL A 54 0.60 8.58 -9.13
C VAL A 54 0.90 10.08 -9.03
N ARG A 55 2.18 10.43 -8.90
CA ARG A 55 2.63 11.83 -8.92
C ARG A 55 2.50 12.39 -10.34
N PRO A 56 2.29 13.72 -10.50
CA PRO A 56 2.18 14.33 -11.82
C PRO A 56 3.42 14.10 -12.68
N GLU A 57 4.62 14.23 -12.11
CA GLU A 57 5.87 14.06 -12.88
C GLU A 57 6.03 12.60 -13.34
N GLU A 58 5.77 11.64 -12.46
CA GLU A 58 5.80 10.21 -12.75
C GLU A 58 4.97 9.83 -13.99
N ILE A 59 3.71 10.30 -14.06
CA ILE A 59 2.83 9.98 -15.18
C ILE A 59 3.15 10.78 -16.44
N LEU A 60 3.61 12.03 -16.31
CA LEU A 60 3.98 12.86 -17.45
C LEU A 60 5.30 12.42 -18.10
N GLN A 61 6.16 11.74 -17.35
CA GLN A 61 7.38 11.10 -17.84
C GLN A 61 7.18 9.64 -18.21
N ALA A 62 5.99 9.06 -18.04
CA ALA A 62 5.78 7.66 -18.38
C ALA A 62 5.95 7.41 -19.89
N ALA A 63 6.75 6.41 -20.24
CA ALA A 63 6.91 5.93 -21.60
C ALA A 63 5.76 4.99 -21.97
N VAL A 64 5.48 4.86 -23.26
CA VAL A 64 4.50 3.88 -23.76
C VAL A 64 4.89 2.44 -23.37
N THR A 65 6.20 2.19 -23.23
CA THR A 65 6.76 0.90 -22.78
C THR A 65 6.57 0.63 -21.29
N ASP A 66 6.24 1.63 -20.47
CA ASP A 66 5.98 1.45 -19.04
C ASP A 66 4.59 0.85 -18.77
N VAL A 67 3.71 0.85 -19.78
CA VAL A 67 2.44 0.13 -19.74
C VAL A 67 2.67 -1.31 -20.19
N VAL A 68 2.62 -2.23 -19.23
CA VAL A 68 2.95 -3.64 -19.44
C VAL A 68 1.79 -4.54 -19.05
N ARG A 69 1.83 -5.79 -19.53
CA ARG A 69 1.00 -6.86 -18.99
C ARG A 69 1.83 -7.67 -17.99
N ARG A 70 1.34 -7.78 -16.75
CA ARG A 70 1.91 -8.62 -15.68
C ARG A 70 0.79 -9.48 -15.13
N ASP A 71 1.02 -10.78 -15.01
CA ASP A 71 0.07 -11.74 -14.41
C ASP A 71 -1.35 -11.63 -14.99
N GLY A 72 -1.42 -11.45 -16.31
CA GLY A 72 -2.67 -11.35 -17.05
C GLY A 72 -3.34 -9.97 -17.01
N ILE A 73 -2.97 -9.07 -16.10
CA ILE A 73 -3.53 -7.72 -15.93
C ILE A 73 -2.62 -6.63 -16.54
N LEU A 74 -3.20 -5.48 -16.87
CA LEU A 74 -2.47 -4.33 -17.41
C LEU A 74 -1.98 -3.46 -16.25
N CYS A 75 -0.70 -3.13 -16.23
CA CYS A 75 -0.05 -2.37 -15.17
C CYS A 75 0.75 -1.19 -15.74
N LEU A 76 0.97 -0.19 -14.90
CA LEU A 76 1.87 0.93 -15.14
C LEU A 76 3.10 0.79 -14.23
N PHE A 77 4.28 0.84 -14.82
CA PHE A 77 5.53 1.01 -14.10
C PHE A 77 5.74 2.48 -13.73
N VAL A 78 6.04 2.72 -12.46
CA VAL A 78 6.28 4.07 -11.93
C VAL A 78 7.58 4.08 -11.13
N GLY A 79 8.48 5.03 -11.40
CA GLY A 79 9.76 5.16 -10.69
C GLY A 79 10.13 6.62 -10.41
N ASP A 80 10.91 6.84 -9.34
CA ASP A 80 11.49 8.14 -9.03
C ASP A 80 12.75 8.35 -9.90
N GLU A 81 12.75 9.39 -10.75
CA GLU A 81 13.91 9.82 -11.54
C GLU A 81 14.55 11.11 -11.01
N GLU A 82 14.57 11.36 -9.69
CA GLU A 82 15.39 12.49 -9.19
C GLU A 82 16.90 12.21 -9.23
N ASP A 83 17.35 10.96 -9.41
CA ASP A 83 18.77 10.61 -9.61
C ASP A 83 18.97 9.55 -10.71
N ALA A 84 19.20 10.00 -11.94
CA ALA A 84 19.42 9.14 -13.11
C ALA A 84 20.73 8.30 -13.07
N VAL A 85 21.55 8.39 -12.02
CA VAL A 85 22.91 7.82 -11.99
C VAL A 85 23.02 6.50 -11.21
N LEU A 86 22.03 6.14 -10.38
CA LEU A 86 22.02 4.88 -9.63
C LEU A 86 20.63 4.23 -9.67
N LYS A 87 20.18 3.85 -10.88
CA LYS A 87 18.92 3.14 -11.10
C LYS A 87 19.03 1.68 -10.64
N ASN A 88 18.70 1.41 -9.37
CA ASN A 88 18.35 0.05 -8.96
C ASN A 88 16.89 -0.23 -9.35
N GLU A 89 16.61 -1.36 -9.99
CA GLU A 89 15.24 -1.82 -10.33
C GLU A 89 14.30 -1.89 -9.12
N GLN A 90 14.88 -1.94 -7.91
CA GLN A 90 14.22 -1.97 -6.60
C GLN A 90 13.46 -0.68 -6.23
N SER A 91 13.68 0.44 -6.94
CA SER A 91 12.97 1.71 -6.65
C SER A 91 11.66 1.87 -7.42
N ARG A 92 11.35 0.99 -8.38
CA ARG A 92 10.13 1.09 -9.20
C ARG A 92 8.96 0.35 -8.56
N ARG A 93 7.80 1.00 -8.49
CA ARG A 93 6.53 0.35 -8.10
C ARG A 93 5.71 0.00 -9.35
N VAL A 94 5.01 -1.13 -9.28
CA VAL A 94 4.07 -1.57 -10.31
C VAL A 94 2.66 -1.31 -9.81
N LEU A 95 1.87 -0.55 -10.57
CA LEU A 95 0.47 -0.29 -10.23
C LEU A 95 -0.45 -0.91 -11.28
N PRO A 96 -1.41 -1.76 -10.90
CA PRO A 96 -2.41 -2.26 -11.82
C PRO A 96 -3.30 -1.11 -12.30
N ILE A 97 -3.69 -1.14 -13.57
CA ILE A 97 -4.55 -0.12 -14.18
C ILE A 97 -6.00 -0.41 -13.79
N PRO A 98 -6.70 0.53 -13.12
CA PRO A 98 -8.08 0.34 -12.66
C PRO A 98 -9.05 0.06 -13.82
N GLN A 99 -10.09 -0.73 -13.54
CA GLN A 99 -11.07 -1.15 -14.52
C GLN A 99 -11.77 0.05 -15.17
N ILE A 100 -12.05 1.10 -14.41
CA ILE A 100 -12.67 2.31 -14.92
C ILE A 100 -11.86 2.98 -16.05
N LEU A 101 -10.52 2.92 -15.99
CA LEU A 101 -9.68 3.44 -17.08
C LEU A 101 -9.72 2.52 -18.30
N LEU A 102 -9.78 1.20 -18.08
CA LEU A 102 -9.93 0.21 -19.14
C LEU A 102 -11.28 0.33 -19.84
N ASP A 103 -12.37 0.54 -19.09
CA ASP A 103 -13.73 0.73 -19.61
C ASP A 103 -13.84 2.02 -20.44
N LEU A 104 -13.06 3.05 -20.08
CA LEU A 104 -12.93 4.25 -20.90
C LEU A 104 -12.13 4.01 -22.18
N GLY A 105 -11.45 2.88 -22.33
CA GLY A 105 -10.63 2.53 -23.49
C GLY A 105 -9.18 3.02 -23.39
N PHE A 106 -8.61 3.07 -22.18
CA PHE A 106 -7.20 3.45 -21.99
C PHE A 106 -6.24 2.50 -22.72
N ARG A 107 -6.54 1.20 -22.73
CA ARG A 107 -5.74 0.18 -23.40
C ARG A 107 -5.60 0.47 -24.89
N GLU A 108 -6.73 0.64 -25.58
CA GLU A 108 -6.79 0.90 -27.02
C GLU A 108 -6.09 2.21 -27.36
N TRP A 109 -6.24 3.21 -26.49
CA TRP A 109 -5.58 4.51 -26.63
C TRP A 109 -4.05 4.42 -26.51
N VAL A 110 -3.51 3.67 -25.55
CA VAL A 110 -2.05 3.45 -25.43
C VAL A 110 -1.51 2.61 -26.59
N VAL A 111 -2.25 1.57 -27.02
CA VAL A 111 -1.87 0.75 -28.19
C VAL A 111 -1.78 1.59 -29.45
N ALA A 112 -2.71 2.53 -29.67
CA ALA A 112 -2.67 3.46 -30.79
C ALA A 112 -1.38 4.31 -30.75
N LYS A 113 -1.04 4.89 -29.59
CA LYS A 113 0.22 5.63 -29.41
C LYS A 113 1.46 4.80 -29.73
N ARG A 114 1.49 3.54 -29.26
CA ARG A 114 2.59 2.61 -29.57
C ARG A 114 2.72 2.35 -31.06
N ARG A 115 1.59 2.16 -31.75
CA ARG A 115 1.54 1.94 -33.20
C ARG A 115 2.03 3.17 -33.97
N ASP A 116 1.73 4.35 -33.47
CA ASP A 116 2.14 5.63 -34.06
C ASP A 116 3.62 5.97 -33.77
N GLY A 117 4.34 5.11 -33.04
CA GLY A 117 5.77 5.25 -32.77
C GLY A 117 6.12 6.23 -31.65
N GLU A 118 5.15 6.59 -30.82
CA GLU A 118 5.36 7.53 -29.71
C GLU A 118 6.20 6.90 -28.59
N THR A 119 7.20 7.63 -28.11
CA THR A 119 8.01 7.21 -26.97
C THR A 119 7.28 7.44 -25.64
N TRP A 120 6.66 8.62 -25.48
CA TRP A 120 6.03 9.06 -24.25
C TRP A 120 4.51 8.87 -24.32
N ILE A 121 3.86 8.61 -23.17
CA ILE A 121 2.39 8.59 -23.12
C ILE A 121 1.83 9.98 -23.43
N PHE A 122 2.49 11.05 -22.94
CA PHE A 122 2.08 12.45 -23.11
C PHE A 122 3.17 13.31 -23.79
N PRO A 123 3.45 13.10 -25.09
CA PRO A 123 4.48 13.84 -25.83
C PRO A 123 4.14 15.34 -25.98
N GLU A 124 2.87 15.73 -25.86
CA GLU A 124 2.40 17.11 -25.97
C GLU A 124 2.77 17.99 -24.74
N ILE A 125 3.19 17.37 -23.64
CA ILE A 125 3.68 18.07 -22.45
C ILE A 125 5.21 18.04 -22.45
N GLN A 126 5.78 19.14 -22.93
CA GLN A 126 7.22 19.33 -22.95
C GLN A 126 7.73 19.70 -21.55
N PRO A 127 8.97 19.31 -21.21
CA PRO A 127 9.60 19.71 -19.95
C PRO A 127 9.86 21.21 -19.91
N ASP A 128 9.88 21.80 -18.72
CA ASP A 128 10.27 23.20 -18.55
C ASP A 128 11.76 23.41 -18.89
N LYS A 129 12.12 24.66 -19.20
CA LYS A 129 13.51 25.01 -19.57
C LYS A 129 14.45 25.10 -18.38
N SER A 130 13.92 25.20 -17.16
CA SER A 130 14.70 25.55 -15.96
C SER A 130 15.17 24.32 -15.21
N HIS A 131 14.27 23.36 -14.99
CA HIS A 131 14.48 22.17 -14.18
C HIS A 131 14.16 20.87 -14.94
N GLY A 132 13.71 20.95 -16.20
CA GLY A 132 13.33 19.80 -16.99
C GLY A 132 12.01 19.16 -16.55
N ARG A 133 11.23 19.84 -15.69
CA ARG A 133 10.01 19.27 -15.09
C ARG A 133 8.81 19.45 -16.01
N ARG A 134 8.08 18.36 -16.27
CA ARG A 134 6.83 18.39 -17.06
C ARG A 134 5.63 18.79 -16.20
N SER A 135 5.65 18.43 -14.93
CA SER A 135 4.59 18.69 -13.95
C SER A 135 4.31 20.18 -13.75
N GLN A 136 5.33 21.04 -13.80
CA GLN A 136 5.15 22.48 -13.66
C GLN A 136 4.30 23.06 -14.80
N ILE A 137 4.66 22.78 -16.05
CA ILE A 137 3.93 23.26 -17.23
C ILE A 137 2.50 22.70 -17.25
N PHE A 138 2.36 21.40 -16.96
CA PHE A 138 1.05 20.77 -16.90
C PHE A 138 0.17 21.37 -15.80
N GLY A 139 0.73 21.54 -14.59
CA GLY A 139 0.04 22.10 -13.44
C GLY A 139 -0.47 23.53 -13.69
N ASP A 140 0.33 24.38 -14.33
CA ASP A 140 -0.09 25.74 -14.67
C ASP A 140 -1.22 25.75 -15.70
N ARG A 141 -1.17 24.87 -16.72
CA ARG A 141 -2.25 24.70 -17.71
C ARG A 141 -3.53 24.21 -17.06
N LEU A 142 -3.44 23.19 -16.21
CA LEU A 142 -4.58 22.60 -15.52
C LEU A 142 -5.22 23.60 -14.54
N ARG A 143 -4.40 24.34 -13.77
CA ARG A 143 -4.87 25.39 -12.85
C ARG A 143 -5.65 26.48 -13.57
N ASN A 144 -5.16 26.96 -14.72
CA ASN A 144 -5.87 27.96 -15.51
C ASN A 144 -7.21 27.43 -16.05
N LEU A 145 -7.25 26.16 -16.45
CA LEU A 145 -8.48 25.52 -16.88
C LEU A 145 -9.48 25.37 -15.73
N PHE A 146 -9.05 24.90 -14.56
CA PHE A 146 -9.88 24.78 -13.37
C PHE A 146 -10.41 26.13 -12.90
N LYS A 147 -9.59 27.18 -12.93
CA LYS A 147 -10.05 28.56 -12.69
C LYS A 147 -11.20 28.94 -13.61
N THR A 148 -11.08 28.61 -14.90
CA THR A 148 -12.12 28.92 -15.90
C THR A 148 -13.39 28.08 -15.69
N LEU A 149 -13.24 26.83 -15.26
CA LEU A 149 -14.33 25.90 -14.94
C LEU A 149 -14.94 26.14 -13.54
N LYS A 150 -14.38 27.08 -12.77
CA LYS A 150 -14.74 27.33 -11.35
C LYS A 150 -14.58 26.06 -10.48
N LEU A 151 -13.58 25.26 -10.79
CA LEU A 151 -13.12 24.07 -10.05
C LEU A 151 -11.83 24.34 -9.26
N GLN A 152 -11.51 25.61 -9.03
CA GLN A 152 -10.34 25.94 -8.21
C GLN A 152 -10.77 26.09 -6.76
N ASP A 153 -9.96 25.55 -5.86
CA ASP A 153 -9.96 25.92 -4.45
C ASP A 153 -8.57 26.50 -4.11
N ALA A 154 -8.53 27.60 -3.36
CA ALA A 154 -7.29 28.24 -2.94
C ALA A 154 -6.43 27.35 -2.02
N ARG A 155 -7.04 26.33 -1.41
CA ARG A 155 -6.41 25.39 -0.48
C ARG A 155 -5.95 24.09 -1.15
N GLU A 156 -6.12 23.98 -2.46
CA GLU A 156 -5.83 22.77 -3.23
C GLU A 156 -4.74 23.00 -4.28
N ASP A 157 -3.95 21.96 -4.50
CA ASP A 157 -2.94 21.87 -5.55
C ASP A 157 -3.22 20.64 -6.42
N ILE A 158 -2.37 20.42 -7.42
CA ILE A 158 -2.50 19.26 -8.31
C ILE A 158 -2.41 17.91 -7.56
N TYR A 159 -1.72 17.88 -6.42
CA TYR A 159 -1.60 16.70 -5.56
C TYR A 159 -2.88 16.42 -4.76
N ALA A 160 -3.89 17.29 -4.81
CA ALA A 160 -5.22 17.00 -4.26
C ALA A 160 -5.80 15.71 -4.84
N MET A 161 -5.64 15.50 -6.14
CA MET A 161 -6.15 14.33 -6.85
C MET A 161 -5.61 13.00 -6.29
N ARG A 162 -4.29 12.90 -6.03
CA ARG A 162 -3.71 11.68 -5.45
C ARG A 162 -4.16 11.46 -4.01
N ARG A 163 -4.33 12.52 -3.23
CA ARG A 163 -4.84 12.43 -1.84
C ARG A 163 -6.30 11.99 -1.80
N THR A 164 -7.08 12.31 -2.84
CA THR A 164 -8.46 11.82 -3.00
C THR A 164 -8.52 10.30 -3.06
N LEU A 165 -7.57 9.64 -3.74
CA LEU A 165 -7.47 8.18 -3.72
C LEU A 165 -7.25 7.68 -2.29
N SER A 166 -6.29 8.26 -1.56
CA SER A 166 -6.00 7.85 -0.18
C SER A 166 -7.22 7.96 0.74
N SER A 167 -7.92 9.10 0.67
CA SER A 167 -9.14 9.32 1.43
C SER A 167 -10.21 8.27 1.12
N LYS A 168 -10.45 7.99 -0.16
CA LYS A 168 -11.44 6.98 -0.57
C LYS A 168 -11.07 5.57 -0.12
N LEU A 169 -9.80 5.18 -0.23
CA LEU A 169 -9.32 3.89 0.27
C LEU A 169 -9.45 3.80 1.81
N MET A 170 -9.24 4.90 2.52
CA MET A 170 -9.47 4.96 3.96
C MET A 170 -10.96 4.75 4.31
N GLY A 171 -11.87 5.37 3.56
CA GLY A 171 -13.31 5.16 3.74
C GLY A 171 -13.77 3.72 3.47
N LEU A 172 -13.02 2.97 2.65
CA LEU A 172 -13.22 1.53 2.43
C LEU A 172 -12.59 0.64 3.50
N GLY A 173 -11.97 1.21 4.55
CA GLY A 173 -11.31 0.46 5.61
C GLY A 173 -9.99 -0.19 5.21
N ILE A 174 -9.37 0.24 4.10
CA ILE A 174 -8.08 -0.29 3.65
C ILE A 174 -6.98 0.20 4.58
N ASP A 175 -6.14 -0.70 5.07
CA ASP A 175 -5.09 -0.35 6.02
C ASP A 175 -4.09 0.65 5.43
N THR A 176 -3.52 1.45 6.32
CA THR A 176 -2.66 2.54 5.87
C THR A 176 -1.35 2.06 5.26
N GLY A 177 -0.81 0.90 5.67
CA GLY A 177 0.38 0.33 5.06
C GLY A 177 0.18 0.04 3.57
N THR A 178 -0.97 -0.54 3.23
CA THR A 178 -1.37 -0.78 1.84
C THR A 178 -1.58 0.54 1.09
N ARG A 179 -2.27 1.53 1.67
CA ARG A 179 -2.41 2.86 1.02
C ARG A 179 -1.06 3.53 0.76
N GLN A 180 -0.12 3.45 1.70
CA GLN A 180 1.23 3.99 1.54
C GLN A 180 2.03 3.28 0.45
N ARG A 181 1.81 1.98 0.27
CA ARG A 181 2.43 1.20 -0.81
C ARG A 181 1.95 1.63 -2.19
N ILE A 182 0.66 1.96 -2.31
CA ILE A 182 0.05 2.48 -3.55
C ILE A 182 0.61 3.86 -3.90
N LEU A 183 0.63 4.75 -2.90
CA LEU A 183 1.03 6.15 -3.06
C LEU A 183 2.55 6.35 -3.08
N GLY A 184 3.34 5.38 -2.60
CA GLY A 184 4.79 5.42 -2.60
C GLY A 184 5.40 6.39 -1.58
N HIS A 185 4.88 6.46 -0.35
CA HIS A 185 5.40 7.37 0.71
C HIS A 185 6.32 6.72 1.77
N LEU A 186 7.03 5.63 1.49
CA LEU A 186 7.87 4.99 2.52
C LEU A 186 9.30 5.56 2.52
N GLU A 187 9.58 6.45 3.47
CA GLU A 187 10.94 6.72 3.97
C GLU A 187 11.23 5.77 5.16
N GLY A 188 12.31 4.99 5.06
CA GLY A 188 12.93 4.35 6.24
C GLY A 188 12.55 2.90 6.59
N THR A 189 11.63 2.25 5.88
CA THR A 189 11.44 0.79 5.99
C THR A 189 11.49 0.14 4.61
N THR A 190 12.38 -0.83 4.44
CA THR A 190 12.57 -1.61 3.21
C THR A 190 11.38 -2.55 3.00
N ILE A 191 10.20 -2.01 2.74
CA ILE A 191 9.08 -2.80 2.21
C ILE A 191 9.30 -2.90 0.71
N ASP A 192 9.40 -4.13 0.23
CA ASP A 192 9.63 -4.46 -1.16
C ASP A 192 8.56 -3.79 -2.05
N ARG A 193 9.00 -2.89 -2.95
CA ARG A 193 8.13 -2.24 -3.95
C ARG A 193 7.68 -3.23 -5.04
N HIS A 194 8.19 -4.46 -4.98
CA HIS A 194 7.74 -5.57 -5.80
C HIS A 194 6.58 -6.31 -5.14
N TYR A 195 5.50 -6.45 -5.90
CA TYR A 195 4.34 -7.25 -5.53
C TYR A 195 4.60 -8.68 -6.02
N SER A 196 4.28 -9.68 -5.20
CA SER A 196 4.07 -11.04 -5.71
C SER A 196 2.85 -11.07 -6.63
N ASP A 197 2.71 -12.09 -7.46
CA ASP A 197 1.59 -12.22 -8.41
C ASP A 197 0.22 -12.08 -7.72
N HIS A 198 0.05 -12.70 -6.54
CA HIS A 198 -1.13 -12.53 -5.70
C HIS A 198 -1.34 -11.08 -5.22
N GLY A 199 -0.27 -10.37 -4.87
CA GLY A 199 -0.35 -8.99 -4.40
C GLY A 199 -0.74 -7.97 -5.49
N LEU A 200 -0.50 -8.26 -6.78
CA LEU A 200 -0.94 -7.39 -7.87
C LEU A 200 -2.44 -7.50 -8.15
N LEU A 201 -3.00 -8.71 -8.05
CA LEU A 201 -4.44 -8.93 -8.20
C LEU A 201 -5.20 -8.31 -7.03
N GLU A 202 -4.73 -8.51 -5.79
CA GLU A 202 -5.31 -7.84 -4.61
C GLU A 202 -5.30 -6.32 -4.79
N LEU A 203 -4.19 -5.74 -5.27
CA LEU A 203 -4.13 -4.31 -5.51
C LEU A 203 -5.08 -3.86 -6.64
N LYS A 204 -5.27 -4.66 -7.69
CA LYS A 204 -6.25 -4.38 -8.74
C LYS A 204 -7.66 -4.31 -8.15
N ASP A 205 -8.03 -5.30 -7.34
CA ASP A 205 -9.34 -5.37 -6.69
C ASP A 205 -9.59 -4.16 -5.78
N LEU A 206 -8.56 -3.73 -5.05
CA LEU A 206 -8.64 -2.54 -4.19
C LEU A 206 -8.87 -1.25 -4.99
N LEU A 207 -8.15 -1.04 -6.09
CA LEU A 207 -8.33 0.15 -6.92
C LEU A 207 -9.66 0.12 -7.67
N ASP A 208 -10.15 -1.06 -8.06
CA ASP A 208 -11.44 -1.24 -8.71
C ASP A 208 -12.63 -1.05 -7.75
N ALA A 209 -12.46 -1.36 -6.46
CA ALA A 209 -13.49 -1.18 -5.44
C ALA A 209 -13.81 0.30 -5.17
N VAL A 210 -12.94 1.22 -5.56
CA VAL A 210 -13.15 2.65 -5.36
C VAL A 210 -14.17 3.20 -6.37
N ASP A 211 -15.39 3.46 -5.91
CA ASP A 211 -16.41 4.11 -6.75
C ASP A 211 -16.23 5.63 -6.79
N TYR A 212 -16.10 6.17 -8.00
CA TYR A 212 -16.05 7.61 -8.28
C TYR A 212 -17.36 8.14 -8.87
N GLY A 213 -18.37 7.28 -8.97
CA GLY A 213 -19.66 7.53 -9.59
C GLY A 213 -19.59 7.75 -11.10
N ILE A 214 -18.49 7.42 -11.76
CA ILE A 214 -18.30 7.68 -13.19
C ILE A 214 -19.22 6.75 -14.00
N GLU A 215 -20.04 7.33 -14.87
CA GLU A 215 -20.87 6.56 -15.80
C GLU A 215 -20.19 6.53 -17.17
N VAL A 216 -19.84 5.32 -17.62
CA VAL A 216 -19.26 5.09 -18.94
C VAL A 216 -20.36 4.72 -19.92
N GLY A 217 -20.39 5.40 -21.06
CA GLY A 217 -21.28 5.12 -22.17
C GLY A 217 -20.54 5.09 -23.50
N SER A 218 -21.29 4.88 -24.57
CA SER A 218 -20.74 4.90 -25.93
C SER A 218 -21.54 5.86 -26.81
N ASP A 219 -20.85 6.56 -27.68
CA ASP A 219 -21.45 7.40 -28.71
C ASP A 219 -20.66 7.19 -30.00
N ARG A 220 -21.38 6.76 -31.05
CA ARG A 220 -20.82 6.38 -32.35
C ARG A 220 -19.95 7.48 -32.97
N ARG A 221 -20.19 8.75 -32.59
CA ARG A 221 -19.44 9.90 -33.13
C ARG A 221 -17.99 9.97 -32.67
N PHE A 222 -17.68 9.40 -31.50
CA PHE A 222 -16.32 9.45 -30.96
C PHE A 222 -15.50 8.21 -31.30
N GLY A 223 -16.15 7.06 -31.54
CA GLY A 223 -15.45 5.81 -31.84
C GLY A 223 -14.73 5.21 -30.63
N PHE A 224 -15.01 5.69 -29.43
CA PHE A 224 -14.48 5.16 -28.17
C PHE A 224 -15.48 5.39 -27.01
N PRO A 225 -15.36 4.66 -25.89
CA PRO A 225 -16.17 4.88 -24.69
C PRO A 225 -15.92 6.25 -24.07
N ILE A 226 -16.98 6.88 -23.57
CA ILE A 226 -16.95 8.25 -23.02
C ILE A 226 -17.64 8.31 -21.65
N ILE A 227 -17.28 9.30 -20.85
CA ILE A 227 -18.05 9.64 -19.64
C ILE A 227 -19.36 10.31 -20.09
N VAL A 228 -20.48 9.79 -19.62
CA VAL A 228 -21.83 10.32 -19.90
C VAL A 228 -22.44 11.05 -18.72
N GLY A 229 -21.97 10.78 -17.51
CA GLY A 229 -22.51 11.36 -16.28
C GLY A 229 -21.71 10.98 -15.04
N ASN A 230 -22.21 11.43 -13.89
CA ASN A 230 -21.70 11.05 -12.57
C ASN A 230 -22.86 10.84 -11.59
N ARG A 231 -22.92 9.67 -10.94
CA ARG A 231 -23.99 9.26 -10.00
C ARG A 231 -23.66 9.47 -8.52
N THR A 232 -22.53 10.10 -8.20
CA THR A 232 -22.05 10.17 -6.81
C THR A 232 -23.07 10.84 -5.90
N VAL A 233 -23.48 10.13 -4.84
CA VAL A 233 -24.30 10.70 -3.76
C VAL A 233 -23.41 11.62 -2.93
N LEU A 234 -23.81 12.87 -2.78
CA LEU A 234 -23.04 13.87 -2.04
C LEU A 234 -23.15 13.58 -0.54
N GLN A 235 -22.06 13.10 0.04
CA GLN A 235 -21.87 13.03 1.49
C GLN A 235 -21.20 14.31 1.97
N THR A 236 -21.54 14.74 3.19
CA THR A 236 -20.84 15.82 3.88
C THR A 236 -19.34 15.51 3.97
N ALA A 237 -18.50 16.50 3.64
CA ALA A 237 -17.05 16.37 3.69
C ALA A 237 -16.49 16.94 5.01
N LEU A 238 -15.48 16.27 5.58
CA LEU A 238 -14.74 16.75 6.74
C LEU A 238 -13.30 17.13 6.36
N ASP A 239 -12.95 18.41 6.51
CA ASP A 239 -11.59 18.92 6.36
C ASP A 239 -10.71 18.46 7.52
N VAL A 240 -9.70 17.64 7.21
CA VAL A 240 -8.71 17.14 8.17
C VAL A 240 -7.51 18.08 8.19
N ALA A 241 -7.29 18.72 9.33
CA ALA A 241 -6.12 19.54 9.60
C ALA A 241 -5.30 18.93 10.73
N VAL A 242 -3.97 18.94 10.57
CA VAL A 242 -3.04 18.34 11.54
C VAL A 242 -1.90 19.30 11.86
N VAL A 243 -1.44 19.26 13.11
CA VAL A 243 -0.18 19.92 13.52
C VAL A 243 0.87 18.84 13.68
N LEU A 244 2.06 19.11 13.16
CA LEU A 244 3.19 18.19 13.23
C LEU A 244 4.17 18.65 14.32
N THR A 245 4.74 17.69 15.04
CA THR A 245 5.93 17.88 15.88
C THR A 245 7.15 18.12 15.00
N ASN A 246 8.26 18.51 15.63
CA ASN A 246 9.55 18.62 14.94
C ASN A 246 10.06 17.29 14.35
N GLN A 247 9.49 16.15 14.77
CA GLN A 247 9.80 14.82 14.23
C GLN A 247 8.85 14.39 13.12
N ARG A 248 8.10 15.33 12.50
CA ARG A 248 7.07 15.06 11.49
C ARG A 248 5.99 14.08 11.97
N GLN A 249 5.76 13.98 13.28
CA GLN A 249 4.68 13.18 13.85
C GLN A 249 3.48 14.08 14.14
N VAL A 250 2.26 13.56 14.04
CA VAL A 250 1.05 14.32 14.38
C VAL A 250 1.05 14.62 15.87
N SER A 251 0.89 15.88 16.27
CA SER A 251 0.71 16.32 17.67
C SER A 251 -0.73 16.67 18.00
N ALA A 252 -1.51 17.13 17.02
CA ALA A 252 -2.92 17.43 17.17
C ALA A 252 -3.64 17.27 15.83
N VAL A 253 -4.92 16.92 15.88
CA VAL A 253 -5.81 16.75 14.73
C VAL A 253 -7.11 17.52 14.96
N GLN A 254 -7.63 18.13 13.90
CA GLN A 254 -8.93 18.76 13.86
C GLN A 254 -9.66 18.38 12.58
N LEU A 255 -10.90 17.92 12.70
CA LEU A 255 -11.84 17.62 11.62
C LEU A 255 -12.97 18.63 11.66
N ARG A 256 -13.16 19.37 10.57
CA ARG A 256 -14.23 20.37 10.43
C ARG A 256 -15.15 20.03 9.29
N GLU A 257 -16.44 20.26 9.45
CA GLU A 257 -17.37 20.18 8.31
C GLU A 257 -17.02 21.26 7.27
N ALA A 258 -16.85 20.84 6.01
CA ALA A 258 -16.29 21.69 4.96
C ALA A 258 -17.17 22.89 4.59
N GLU A 259 -18.49 22.80 4.78
CA GLU A 259 -19.44 23.87 4.44
C GLU A 259 -19.68 24.86 5.59
N THR A 260 -19.80 24.35 6.81
CA THR A 260 -20.17 25.15 8.00
C THR A 260 -18.95 25.61 8.81
N ASP A 261 -17.76 25.02 8.56
CA ASP A 261 -16.53 25.17 9.35
C ASP A 261 -16.68 24.74 10.83
N GLU A 262 -17.76 24.01 11.15
CA GLU A 262 -18.03 23.48 12.47
C GLU A 262 -17.05 22.35 12.82
N ILE A 263 -16.54 22.35 14.04
CA ILE A 263 -15.60 21.33 14.52
C ILE A 263 -16.39 20.06 14.86
N VAL A 264 -16.16 19.01 14.09
CA VAL A 264 -16.77 17.69 14.31
C VAL A 264 -15.94 16.85 15.27
N PHE A 265 -14.61 17.00 15.21
CA PHE A 265 -13.69 16.32 16.12
C PHE A 265 -12.38 17.12 16.25
N GLU A 266 -11.86 17.25 17.46
CA GLU A 266 -10.53 17.78 17.71
C GLU A 266 -9.87 17.07 18.88
N ALA A 267 -8.57 16.81 18.77
CA ALA A 267 -7.79 16.16 19.82
C ALA A 267 -6.31 16.50 19.71
N ALA A 268 -5.67 16.67 20.86
CA ALA A 268 -4.23 16.64 20.99
C ALA A 268 -3.78 15.19 21.27
N ILE A 269 -2.58 14.82 20.83
CA ILE A 269 -1.99 13.52 21.14
C ILE A 269 -1.22 13.63 22.45
N ALA A 270 -1.59 12.80 23.42
CA ALA A 270 -0.93 12.74 24.72
C ALA A 270 0.59 12.54 24.58
N GLY A 271 1.36 13.37 25.30
CA GLY A 271 2.82 13.32 25.29
C GLY A 271 3.51 13.96 24.07
N ARG A 272 2.74 14.45 23.07
CA ARG A 272 3.28 15.20 21.93
C ARG A 272 2.91 16.66 22.04
N VAL A 273 3.91 17.52 22.24
CA VAL A 273 3.68 18.97 22.34
C VAL A 273 3.80 19.60 20.96
N ALA A 274 2.80 20.38 20.57
CA ALA A 274 2.88 21.15 19.34
C ALA A 274 3.98 22.22 19.44
N PRO A 275 4.63 22.61 18.33
CA PRO A 275 5.58 23.73 18.33
C PRO A 275 4.97 25.00 18.97
N SER A 276 5.77 25.84 19.61
CA SER A 276 5.26 27.03 20.30
C SER A 276 4.53 27.99 19.35
N GLY A 277 3.28 28.34 19.68
CA GLY A 277 2.43 29.26 18.91
C GLY A 277 1.16 28.65 18.28
N TYR A 278 0.86 27.37 18.51
CA TYR A 278 -0.40 26.75 18.05
C TYR A 278 -1.47 26.73 19.15
N LEU A 279 -2.70 27.09 18.79
CA LEU A 279 -3.86 27.15 19.69
C LEU A 279 -4.42 25.76 20.10
N TRP A 280 -3.98 24.68 19.44
CA TRP A 280 -4.53 23.34 19.65
C TRP A 280 -3.85 22.57 20.80
N ASN A 281 -2.99 23.24 21.58
CA ASN A 281 -2.41 22.68 22.81
C ASN A 281 -3.42 22.60 23.97
N ASP A 282 -4.55 23.31 23.87
CA ASP A 282 -5.61 23.33 24.88
C ASP A 282 -6.76 22.33 24.58
N CYS A 283 -6.63 21.54 23.50
CA CYS A 283 -7.61 20.51 23.14
C CYS A 283 -7.50 19.28 24.05
N GLU A 284 -8.56 18.46 24.08
CA GLU A 284 -8.57 17.19 24.81
C GLU A 284 -7.40 16.30 24.38
N ALA A 285 -6.60 15.85 25.34
CA ALA A 285 -5.45 15.00 25.10
C ALA A 285 -5.87 13.53 25.09
N LEU A 286 -5.83 12.90 23.92
CA LEU A 286 -6.18 11.50 23.72
C LEU A 286 -4.94 10.66 23.36
N GLU A 287 -5.01 9.35 23.57
CA GLU A 287 -3.97 8.44 23.09
C GLU A 287 -3.96 8.37 21.55
N GLU A 288 -2.79 8.15 20.97
CA GLU A 288 -2.59 8.12 19.51
C GLU A 288 -3.53 7.14 18.78
N LYS A 289 -3.77 5.97 19.40
CA LYS A 289 -4.65 4.94 18.87
C LYS A 289 -6.12 5.37 18.87
N GLU A 290 -6.54 6.11 19.89
CA GLU A 290 -7.91 6.57 20.03
C GLU A 290 -8.22 7.67 18.99
N VAL A 291 -7.30 8.62 18.82
CA VAL A 291 -7.39 9.63 17.75
C VAL A 291 -7.51 8.97 16.38
N ALA A 292 -6.65 7.99 16.10
CA ALA A 292 -6.69 7.25 14.84
C ALA A 292 -8.03 6.50 14.65
N ALA A 293 -8.54 5.83 15.67
CA ALA A 293 -9.80 5.07 15.60
C ALA A 293 -11.00 6.00 15.35
N ARG A 294 -11.02 7.18 15.98
CA ARG A 294 -12.06 8.20 15.75
C ARG A 294 -12.07 8.71 14.31
N ILE A 295 -10.88 9.00 13.75
CA ILE A 295 -10.75 9.47 12.37
C ILE A 295 -11.27 8.41 11.39
N ILE A 296 -10.90 7.13 11.58
CA ILE A 296 -11.37 6.04 10.70
C ILE A 296 -12.89 5.86 10.84
N SER A 297 -13.43 5.90 12.05
CA SER A 297 -14.87 5.82 12.29
C SER A 297 -15.64 6.94 11.58
N LEU A 298 -15.11 8.18 11.62
CA LEU A 298 -15.70 9.31 10.90
C LEU A 298 -15.57 9.14 9.39
N GLY A 299 -14.47 8.58 8.89
CA GLY A 299 -14.27 8.29 7.47
C GLY A 299 -15.24 7.25 6.88
N ARG A 300 -15.97 6.50 7.72
CA ARG A 300 -17.08 5.61 7.28
C ARG A 300 -18.39 6.36 7.09
N GLN A 301 -18.56 7.50 7.76
CA GLN A 301 -19.81 8.30 7.75
C GLN A 301 -19.68 9.54 6.85
N TYR A 302 -18.47 10.08 6.71
CA TYR A 302 -18.16 11.30 6.01
C TYR A 302 -17.05 11.10 4.98
N SER A 303 -17.04 11.92 3.95
CA SER A 303 -15.88 11.99 3.03
C SER A 303 -14.76 12.78 3.70
N LEU A 304 -13.60 12.18 3.94
CA LEU A 304 -12.47 12.90 4.55
C LEU A 304 -11.70 13.72 3.51
N THR A 305 -11.38 14.95 3.85
CA THR A 305 -10.55 15.84 3.06
C THR A 305 -9.15 15.90 3.68
N MET A 306 -8.18 15.18 3.10
CA MET A 306 -6.83 15.01 3.65
C MET A 306 -6.04 16.33 3.67
N PRO A 307 -5.04 16.49 4.57
CA PRO A 307 -4.24 17.71 4.69
C PRO A 307 -3.56 18.20 3.41
N ALA A 308 -3.26 19.51 3.34
CA ALA A 308 -2.66 20.14 2.15
C ALA A 308 -1.16 19.84 1.92
N SER A 309 -0.42 19.39 2.92
CA SER A 309 0.98 18.99 2.75
C SER A 309 1.08 17.48 2.54
N GLU A 310 1.94 17.04 1.62
CA GLU A 310 2.26 15.61 1.48
C GLU A 310 2.87 15.05 2.77
N GLU A 311 3.73 15.83 3.44
CA GLU A 311 4.30 15.43 4.73
C GLU A 311 3.22 15.29 5.81
N ALA A 312 2.25 16.20 5.84
CA ALA A 312 1.14 16.13 6.78
C ALA A 312 0.18 14.97 6.48
N THR A 313 -0.04 14.69 5.20
CA THR A 313 -0.81 13.53 4.74
C THR A 313 -0.11 12.23 5.15
N ALA A 314 1.19 12.13 4.90
CA ALA A 314 2.00 10.98 5.27
C ALA A 314 2.04 10.78 6.78
N ALA A 315 2.24 11.84 7.56
CA ALA A 315 2.24 11.78 9.02
C ALA A 315 0.88 11.34 9.59
N LEU A 316 -0.22 11.87 9.04
CA LEU A 316 -1.57 11.44 9.39
C LEU A 316 -1.79 9.98 9.02
N GLU A 317 -1.40 9.56 7.83
CA GLU A 317 -1.46 8.16 7.42
C GLU A 317 -0.64 7.28 8.38
N HIS A 318 0.57 7.67 8.75
CA HIS A 318 1.37 6.96 9.74
C HIS A 318 0.66 6.82 11.09
N LEU A 319 -0.03 7.87 11.55
CA LEU A 319 -0.86 7.80 12.76
C LEU A 319 -1.96 6.75 12.61
N LEU A 320 -2.60 6.69 11.45
CA LEU A 320 -3.67 5.73 11.15
C LEU A 320 -3.18 4.29 10.94
N ILE A 321 -1.86 4.03 10.87
CA ILE A 321 -1.31 2.66 10.92
C ILE A 321 -1.50 2.04 12.30
N LEU A 322 -1.56 2.86 13.37
CA LEU A 322 -1.59 2.37 14.75
C LEU A 322 -2.88 1.63 15.12
N VAL A 323 -3.91 1.74 14.28
CA VAL A 323 -5.20 1.07 14.42
C VAL A 323 -5.31 0.02 13.33
N GLU A 324 -5.12 -1.24 13.72
CA GLU A 324 -5.39 -2.37 12.83
C GLU A 324 -6.90 -2.57 12.72
N GLU A 325 -7.49 -2.15 11.60
CA GLU A 325 -8.78 -2.70 11.20
C GLU A 325 -8.55 -4.07 10.57
N ARG A 326 -9.19 -5.12 11.11
CA ARG A 326 -9.41 -6.34 10.34
C ARG A 326 -10.18 -5.95 9.08
N PRO A 327 -9.71 -6.26 7.86
CA PRO A 327 -10.54 -6.11 6.68
C PRO A 327 -11.76 -7.03 6.82
N LEU A 328 -12.95 -6.47 6.61
CA LEU A 328 -14.13 -7.27 6.27
C LEU A 328 -13.77 -8.07 5.02
N LYS A 329 -13.72 -9.39 5.14
CA LYS A 329 -13.84 -10.28 3.98
C LYS A 329 -15.13 -9.87 3.28
N THR A 330 -15.02 -9.26 2.10
CA THR A 330 -16.17 -9.01 1.24
C THR A 330 -16.82 -10.37 0.99
N ALA A 331 -18.00 -10.60 1.57
CA ALA A 331 -18.76 -11.80 1.30
C ALA A 331 -19.08 -11.80 -0.21
N ALA A 332 -18.73 -12.88 -0.89
CA ALA A 332 -19.17 -13.13 -2.25
C ALA A 332 -20.71 -13.04 -2.31
N PRO A 333 -21.31 -12.50 -3.39
CA PRO A 333 -22.76 -12.40 -3.47
C PRO A 333 -23.39 -13.80 -3.38
N GLU A 334 -24.31 -13.96 -2.44
CA GLU A 334 -25.13 -15.17 -2.30
C GLU A 334 -25.91 -15.40 -3.61
N VAL A 335 -25.52 -16.44 -4.34
CA VAL A 335 -26.29 -16.98 -5.44
C VAL A 335 -27.46 -17.75 -4.84
N ALA A 336 -28.68 -17.31 -5.13
CA ALA A 336 -29.92 -17.98 -4.72
C ALA A 336 -29.94 -19.44 -5.23
N PRO A 337 -30.30 -20.43 -4.39
CA PRO A 337 -30.38 -21.82 -4.83
C PRO A 337 -31.68 -22.05 -5.62
N GLY A 338 -31.55 -22.54 -6.85
CA GLY A 338 -32.66 -23.10 -7.63
C GLY A 338 -33.16 -24.44 -7.05
N PRO A 339 -34.34 -24.92 -7.48
CA PRO A 339 -35.04 -25.99 -6.79
C PRO A 339 -34.37 -27.36 -6.99
N ALA A 340 -34.49 -28.16 -5.93
CA ALA A 340 -33.93 -29.48 -5.74
C ALA A 340 -34.34 -30.48 -6.82
N ASN A 341 -33.41 -31.37 -7.17
CA ASN A 341 -33.74 -32.63 -7.81
C ASN A 341 -33.10 -33.77 -7.01
N ASP A 342 -33.97 -34.65 -6.53
CA ASP A 342 -33.68 -35.85 -5.76
C ASP A 342 -32.66 -36.75 -6.47
N ARG A 343 -31.70 -37.29 -5.68
CA ARG A 343 -31.40 -38.73 -5.66
C ARG A 343 -30.42 -39.13 -4.55
N ALA A 344 -30.98 -39.91 -3.63
CA ALA A 344 -30.42 -41.12 -3.01
C ALA A 344 -29.16 -41.02 -2.12
N SER A 345 -29.43 -41.20 -0.84
CA SER A 345 -28.56 -41.46 0.32
C SER A 345 -27.78 -42.78 0.27
N VAL A 346 -26.51 -42.74 0.67
CA VAL A 346 -25.77 -43.74 1.48
C VAL A 346 -24.55 -42.99 2.05
N GLY A 347 -24.13 -42.98 3.31
CA GLY A 347 -24.57 -43.50 4.60
C GLY A 347 -23.38 -43.28 5.58
N GLY A 348 -23.65 -42.95 6.85
CA GLY A 348 -22.70 -43.04 7.95
C GLY A 348 -22.08 -41.73 8.47
N GLU A 349 -22.63 -41.18 9.55
CA GLU A 349 -21.87 -40.33 10.48
C GLU A 349 -20.89 -41.17 11.31
N PRO A 350 -19.80 -40.56 11.81
CA PRO A 350 -19.61 -40.65 13.25
C PRO A 350 -19.25 -39.32 13.91
N HIS A 351 -19.85 -39.14 15.08
CA HIS A 351 -19.49 -38.18 16.13
C HIS A 351 -17.98 -38.05 16.37
N PHE A 352 -17.49 -36.82 16.54
CA PHE A 352 -16.23 -36.53 17.22
C PHE A 352 -16.49 -35.69 18.48
N ALA A 353 -16.18 -36.28 19.63
CA ALA A 353 -16.04 -35.63 20.93
C ALA A 353 -14.79 -34.71 20.94
N PRO A 354 -14.71 -33.72 21.85
CA PRO A 354 -13.54 -32.85 21.94
C PRO A 354 -12.40 -33.56 22.69
N GLU A 355 -11.19 -33.50 22.16
CA GLU A 355 -9.97 -34.04 22.77
C GLU A 355 -8.80 -33.03 22.65
N PRO A 356 -7.73 -33.14 23.47
CA PRO A 356 -7.54 -32.32 24.66
C PRO A 356 -6.41 -31.29 24.53
N VAL A 357 -6.34 -30.37 25.49
CA VAL A 357 -5.23 -29.42 25.67
C VAL A 357 -3.95 -30.19 26.02
N VAL A 358 -2.93 -30.10 25.17
CA VAL A 358 -1.61 -30.74 25.38
C VAL A 358 -0.72 -29.85 26.23
N GLU A 359 -0.35 -30.33 27.42
CA GLU A 359 0.72 -29.77 28.25
C GLU A 359 2.10 -29.98 27.59
N VAL A 360 2.88 -28.92 27.43
CA VAL A 360 4.25 -28.98 26.88
C VAL A 360 5.24 -29.15 28.04
N THR A 361 5.76 -30.37 28.21
CA THR A 361 6.87 -30.69 29.11
C THR A 361 8.21 -30.13 28.63
N ASP A 362 8.90 -29.48 29.55
CA ASP A 362 10.26 -28.93 29.50
C ASP A 362 11.30 -29.97 29.02
N ARG A 363 11.96 -29.73 27.88
CA ARG A 363 13.08 -30.55 27.37
C ARG A 363 14.28 -29.65 27.06
N GLN A 364 15.31 -29.74 27.90
CA GLN A 364 16.53 -28.94 27.89
C GLN A 364 17.30 -29.00 26.55
N SER A 365 17.71 -27.83 26.04
CA SER A 365 18.36 -27.59 24.74
C SER A 365 19.88 -27.88 24.67
N ALA A 366 20.44 -28.71 25.55
CA ALA A 366 21.90 -28.95 25.58
C ALA A 366 22.33 -30.03 24.57
N GLY A 367 23.35 -29.74 23.74
CA GLY A 367 23.98 -30.73 22.84
C GLY A 367 23.29 -30.93 21.49
N LEU A 368 23.05 -29.84 20.75
CA LEU A 368 22.47 -29.87 19.40
C LEU A 368 23.55 -29.88 18.33
N ASP A 369 23.43 -30.80 17.36
CA ASP A 369 24.37 -31.00 16.26
C ASP A 369 23.71 -30.78 14.89
N ARG A 370 24.53 -30.68 13.84
CA ARG A 370 24.06 -30.60 12.45
C ARG A 370 23.02 -31.68 12.13
N GLY A 371 21.90 -31.24 11.57
CA GLY A 371 20.77 -32.09 11.20
C GLY A 371 19.72 -32.25 12.29
N ASP A 372 19.90 -31.68 13.47
CA ASP A 372 18.85 -31.64 14.49
C ASP A 372 17.77 -30.62 14.13
N LEU A 373 16.50 -30.99 14.39
CA LEU A 373 15.37 -30.09 14.26
C LEU A 373 14.99 -29.55 15.64
N VAL A 374 14.73 -28.25 15.67
CA VAL A 374 14.37 -27.51 16.87
C VAL A 374 13.12 -26.68 16.62
N ILE A 375 12.41 -26.36 17.69
CA ILE A 375 11.33 -25.38 17.65
C ILE A 375 11.94 -24.01 17.92
N CYS A 376 11.88 -23.16 16.92
CA CYS A 376 12.36 -21.79 17.01
C CYS A 376 11.22 -20.80 17.04
N VAL A 377 11.41 -19.78 17.87
CA VAL A 377 10.51 -18.65 18.00
C VAL A 377 11.34 -17.41 17.71
N PHE A 378 11.29 -16.95 16.46
CA PHE A 378 12.07 -15.78 16.06
C PHE A 378 11.25 -14.51 16.25
N PRO A 379 11.86 -13.41 16.73
CA PRO A 379 11.22 -12.12 16.78
C PRO A 379 10.97 -11.68 15.33
N THR A 380 9.73 -11.80 14.88
CA THR A 380 9.32 -11.19 13.63
C THR A 380 9.16 -9.69 13.87
N ARG A 381 9.66 -8.85 12.96
CA ARG A 381 9.54 -7.39 13.09
C ARG A 381 8.07 -6.89 13.06
N HIS A 382 7.11 -7.81 12.90
CA HIS A 382 5.68 -7.59 12.91
C HIS A 382 5.00 -8.67 13.77
N CYS A 383 4.90 -8.42 15.07
CA CYS A 383 3.98 -9.16 15.94
C CYS A 383 2.95 -8.16 16.49
N SER A 384 1.84 -8.02 15.76
CA SER A 384 0.59 -7.52 16.31
C SER A 384 -0.24 -8.71 16.80
N SER A 385 -0.39 -8.83 18.12
CA SER A 385 -1.39 -9.66 18.83
C SER A 385 -1.28 -11.20 18.80
N GLY A 386 -0.19 -11.81 18.34
CA GLY A 386 0.07 -13.24 18.53
C GLY A 386 1.43 -13.50 19.17
N CYS A 387 1.48 -14.39 20.17
CA CYS A 387 2.76 -14.98 20.58
C CYS A 387 3.48 -15.50 19.33
N PRO A 388 4.78 -15.20 19.13
CA PRO A 388 5.51 -15.61 17.94
C PRO A 388 5.36 -17.12 17.75
N ALA A 389 4.78 -17.51 16.60
CA ALA A 389 4.38 -18.89 16.40
C ALA A 389 5.63 -19.78 16.35
N PRO A 390 5.68 -20.88 17.13
CA PRO A 390 6.77 -21.84 17.06
C PRO A 390 6.86 -22.42 15.65
N ARG A 391 8.07 -22.45 15.09
CA ARG A 391 8.33 -22.99 13.76
C ARG A 391 9.48 -23.99 13.80
N PRO A 392 9.49 -24.99 12.92
CA PRO A 392 10.62 -25.89 12.80
C PRO A 392 11.83 -25.11 12.27
N GLY A 393 12.94 -25.19 12.99
CA GLY A 393 14.26 -24.73 12.58
C GLY A 393 15.18 -25.92 12.36
N LEU A 394 16.02 -25.86 11.34
CA LEU A 394 17.02 -26.89 11.07
C LEU A 394 18.40 -26.39 11.47
N VAL A 395 19.08 -27.11 12.36
CA VAL A 395 20.46 -26.82 12.74
C VAL A 395 21.39 -27.24 11.60
N ILE A 396 22.02 -26.25 10.99
CA ILE A 396 22.95 -26.42 9.87
C ILE A 396 24.37 -26.63 10.36
N ASP A 397 24.79 -25.86 11.36
CA ASP A 397 26.13 -25.93 11.95
C ASP A 397 26.17 -25.24 13.33
N THR A 398 27.27 -25.42 14.06
CA THR A 398 27.52 -24.79 15.36
C THR A 398 28.76 -23.92 15.29
N ARG A 399 28.63 -22.62 15.57
CA ARG A 399 29.70 -21.62 15.47
C ARG A 399 30.06 -21.03 16.82
N ARG A 400 31.34 -20.72 17.04
CA ARG A 400 31.82 -20.07 18.27
C ARG A 400 32.24 -18.63 17.97
N LEU A 401 31.57 -17.65 18.58
CA LEU A 401 31.80 -16.21 18.37
C LEU A 401 31.89 -15.49 19.72
N GLY A 402 32.99 -14.77 19.97
CA GLY A 402 33.16 -13.97 21.19
C GLY A 402 33.07 -14.78 22.49
N GLY A 403 33.53 -16.04 22.48
CA GLY A 403 33.47 -16.94 23.64
C GLY A 403 32.11 -17.63 23.87
N LYS A 404 31.08 -17.29 23.08
CA LYS A 404 29.74 -17.90 23.14
C LYS A 404 29.54 -18.86 21.96
N THR A 405 28.76 -19.93 22.18
CA THR A 405 28.35 -20.88 21.15
C THR A 405 27.01 -20.46 20.55
N TYR A 406 26.93 -20.44 19.22
CA TYR A 406 25.75 -20.12 18.44
C TYR A 406 25.40 -21.27 17.49
N LEU A 407 24.12 -21.54 17.34
CA LEU A 407 23.56 -22.47 16.37
C LEU A 407 23.21 -21.69 15.08
N ASP A 408 23.69 -22.17 13.93
CA ASP A 408 23.31 -21.68 12.59
C ASP A 408 22.02 -22.40 12.17
N ILE A 409 20.89 -21.69 12.26
CA ILE A 409 19.56 -22.28 12.10
C ILE A 409 18.90 -21.77 10.81
N ALA A 410 18.52 -22.70 9.93
CA ALA A 410 17.73 -22.43 8.74
C ALA A 410 16.23 -22.43 9.04
N TRP A 411 15.50 -21.52 8.38
CA TRP A 411 14.06 -21.32 8.59
C TRP A 411 13.23 -22.42 7.93
N GLY A 412 12.39 -23.09 8.72
CA GLY A 412 11.43 -24.08 8.22
C GLY A 412 10.02 -23.53 8.03
N GLY A 413 9.29 -24.08 7.05
CA GLY A 413 7.89 -23.79 6.81
C GLY A 413 7.24 -24.80 5.86
N PRO A 414 5.92 -24.71 5.63
CA PRO A 414 5.21 -25.63 4.75
C PRO A 414 5.78 -25.61 3.32
N LEU A 415 5.78 -26.78 2.68
CA LEU A 415 6.17 -26.93 1.28
C LEU A 415 5.18 -26.22 0.35
N ASP A 416 5.71 -25.41 -0.57
CA ASP A 416 4.93 -24.63 -1.54
C ASP A 416 4.58 -25.48 -2.80
N PRO A 417 3.37 -25.36 -3.38
CA PRO A 417 3.02 -25.99 -4.66
C PRO A 417 3.93 -25.59 -5.84
N SER A 418 4.67 -24.49 -5.78
CA SER A 418 5.61 -24.06 -6.85
C SER A 418 6.84 -24.97 -7.02
N GLY A 419 7.05 -25.94 -6.12
CA GLY A 419 8.23 -26.81 -6.10
C GLY A 419 9.45 -26.20 -5.38
N PRO A 420 10.44 -27.02 -5.01
CA PRO A 420 11.57 -26.57 -4.19
C PRO A 420 12.60 -25.75 -4.98
N ALA A 421 13.05 -24.64 -4.41
CA ALA A 421 14.20 -23.93 -4.97
C ALA A 421 15.52 -24.69 -4.68
N PRO A 422 16.59 -24.52 -5.47
CA PRO A 422 17.85 -25.26 -5.32
C PRO A 422 18.56 -25.07 -3.96
N HIS A 423 18.25 -23.99 -3.25
CA HIS A 423 18.79 -23.64 -1.93
C HIS A 423 17.86 -24.05 -0.77
N GLU A 424 16.83 -24.87 -1.04
CA GLU A 424 15.87 -25.32 -0.05
C GLU A 424 15.95 -26.84 0.13
N LEU A 425 16.04 -27.27 1.38
CA LEU A 425 15.94 -28.69 1.74
C LEU A 425 14.47 -29.03 1.99
N THR A 426 13.95 -30.05 1.32
CA THR A 426 12.56 -30.50 1.52
C THR A 426 12.48 -31.87 2.16
N LEU A 427 11.50 -32.02 3.05
CA LEU A 427 11.07 -33.27 3.65
C LEU A 427 9.61 -33.50 3.26
N SER A 428 9.38 -34.36 2.27
CA SER A 428 8.05 -34.74 1.79
C SER A 428 7.83 -36.24 1.77
N ARG A 429 8.90 -37.03 1.96
CA ARG A 429 8.83 -38.50 2.02
C ARG A 429 8.40 -38.94 3.42
N PRO A 430 7.40 -39.82 3.56
CA PRO A 430 6.90 -40.26 4.87
C PRO A 430 7.98 -40.82 5.79
N THR A 431 8.98 -41.52 5.25
CA THR A 431 10.12 -42.04 6.03
C THR A 431 11.01 -40.93 6.59
N GLU A 432 11.33 -39.91 5.80
CA GLU A 432 12.16 -38.78 6.22
C GLU A 432 11.41 -37.87 7.21
N MET A 433 10.11 -37.71 7.01
CA MET A 433 9.22 -36.95 7.91
C MET A 433 9.08 -37.64 9.28
N ALA A 434 8.95 -38.97 9.31
CA ALA A 434 8.89 -39.74 10.56
C ALA A 434 10.20 -39.66 11.36
N GLU A 435 11.36 -39.74 10.70
CA GLU A 435 12.68 -39.59 11.34
C GLU A 435 12.88 -38.18 11.92
N ALA A 436 12.44 -37.16 11.17
CA ALA A 436 12.55 -35.76 11.57
C ALA A 436 11.44 -35.31 12.57
N GLN A 437 10.45 -36.17 12.83
CA GLN A 437 9.25 -35.87 13.63
C GLN A 437 8.48 -34.64 13.11
N VAL A 438 8.24 -34.59 11.80
CA VAL A 438 7.51 -33.50 11.15
C VAL A 438 6.22 -34.03 10.55
N ASP A 439 5.08 -33.45 10.93
CA ASP A 439 3.76 -33.96 10.56
C ASP A 439 3.26 -33.49 9.18
N ILE A 440 3.86 -32.41 8.65
CA ILE A 440 3.51 -31.84 7.34
C ILE A 440 4.74 -31.76 6.42
N PRO A 441 4.58 -31.89 5.09
CA PRO A 441 5.66 -31.66 4.16
C PRO A 441 6.28 -30.27 4.39
N THR A 442 7.56 -30.24 4.75
CA THR A 442 8.25 -29.04 5.25
C THR A 442 9.48 -28.76 4.42
N ARG A 443 9.69 -27.48 4.10
CA ARG A 443 10.91 -26.96 3.46
C ARG A 443 11.72 -26.15 4.46
N PHE A 444 13.04 -26.25 4.37
CA PHE A 444 14.00 -25.43 5.11
C PHE A 444 14.78 -24.57 4.12
N ASN A 445 14.71 -23.25 4.29
CA ASN A 445 15.37 -22.31 3.38
C ASN A 445 16.79 -22.00 3.87
N LEU A 446 17.81 -22.47 3.15
CA LEU A 446 19.20 -22.33 3.55
C LEU A 446 19.79 -20.94 3.20
N ARG A 447 19.05 -20.06 2.52
CA ARG A 447 19.42 -18.64 2.37
C ARG A 447 18.92 -17.79 3.54
N ARG A 448 17.86 -18.22 4.22
CA ARG A 448 17.32 -17.58 5.41
C ARG A 448 17.81 -18.31 6.65
N ARG A 449 19.02 -17.95 7.09
CA ARG A 449 19.65 -18.50 8.29
C ARG A 449 19.99 -17.42 9.30
N VAL A 450 20.04 -17.80 10.57
CA VAL A 450 20.33 -16.90 11.69
C VAL A 450 21.16 -17.61 12.75
N LEU A 451 22.05 -16.87 13.41
CA LEU A 451 22.82 -17.38 14.55
C LEU A 451 22.07 -17.14 15.87
N VAL A 452 21.75 -18.23 16.56
CA VAL A 452 21.02 -18.22 17.84
C VAL A 452 21.93 -18.76 18.95
N PRO A 453 22.07 -18.08 20.10
CA PRO A 453 22.86 -18.62 21.21
C PRO A 453 22.30 -19.97 21.71
N GLU A 454 23.17 -20.96 21.97
CA GLU A 454 22.79 -22.35 22.32
C GLU A 454 21.88 -22.47 23.56
N GLY A 455 21.94 -21.50 24.47
CA GLY A 455 21.11 -21.43 25.68
C GLY A 455 19.98 -20.40 25.66
N SER A 456 19.63 -19.83 24.50
CA SER A 456 18.63 -18.77 24.42
C SER A 456 17.20 -19.30 24.49
N SER A 457 16.64 -19.37 25.71
CA SER A 457 15.22 -19.68 25.95
C SER A 457 14.20 -18.80 25.19
N PRO A 458 14.43 -17.49 24.91
CA PRO A 458 13.46 -16.72 24.14
C PRO A 458 13.40 -17.10 22.65
N PHE A 459 14.40 -17.82 22.12
CA PHE A 459 14.46 -18.18 20.69
C PHE A 459 14.42 -19.70 20.43
N LEU A 460 14.81 -20.52 21.39
CA LEU A 460 14.84 -21.99 21.31
C LEU A 460 13.88 -22.59 22.32
N HIS A 461 12.80 -23.22 21.83
CA HIS A 461 11.69 -23.70 22.66
C HIS A 461 11.63 -25.23 22.80
N GLY A 462 12.51 -25.97 22.11
CA GLY A 462 12.63 -27.42 22.30
C GLY A 462 13.22 -28.15 21.10
N ARG A 463 13.58 -29.44 21.28
CA ARG A 463 14.06 -30.34 20.21
C ARG A 463 12.90 -31.17 19.66
N MET A 464 12.82 -31.30 18.34
CA MET A 464 11.87 -32.18 17.65
C MET A 464 12.54 -33.54 17.39
N GLY A 465 12.98 -33.79 16.16
CA GLY A 465 13.73 -34.99 15.74
C GLY A 465 15.09 -34.68 15.14
N LYS A 466 15.63 -35.63 14.38
CA LYS A 466 16.91 -35.51 13.65
C LYS A 466 16.73 -35.97 12.22
N LEU A 467 17.36 -35.28 11.28
CA LEU A 467 17.36 -35.68 9.89
C LEU A 467 18.06 -37.04 9.69
N GLY A 468 17.46 -37.88 8.85
CA GLY A 468 18.07 -39.10 8.34
C GLY A 468 19.33 -38.84 7.52
N LYS A 469 20.17 -39.86 7.38
CA LYS A 469 21.47 -39.78 6.66
C LYS A 469 21.33 -39.22 5.23
N ASN A 470 20.27 -39.61 4.53
CA ASN A 470 20.01 -39.15 3.15
C ASN A 470 19.64 -37.68 3.07
N ALA A 471 18.83 -37.17 4.01
CA ALA A 471 18.46 -35.76 4.06
C ALA A 471 19.65 -34.89 4.50
N CYS A 472 20.46 -35.38 5.46
CA CYS A 472 21.69 -34.72 5.89
C CYS A 472 22.71 -34.53 4.74
N ALA A 473 22.84 -35.52 3.85
CA ALA A 473 23.75 -35.43 2.71
C ALA A 473 23.37 -34.28 1.75
N ARG A 474 22.06 -34.02 1.56
CA ARG A 474 21.56 -32.95 0.67
C ARG A 474 21.82 -31.53 1.18
N ILE A 475 22.14 -31.36 2.47
CA ILE A 475 22.42 -30.03 3.05
C ILE A 475 23.61 -29.37 2.34
N GLY A 476 24.66 -30.14 1.99
CA GLY A 476 25.85 -29.60 1.34
C GLY A 476 25.53 -28.95 -0.01
N ASP A 477 24.75 -29.64 -0.85
CA ASP A 477 24.36 -29.15 -2.18
C ASP A 477 23.49 -27.88 -2.08
N CYS A 478 22.54 -27.87 -1.13
CA CYS A 478 21.71 -26.70 -0.88
C CYS A 478 22.53 -25.48 -0.41
N LEU A 479 23.58 -25.70 0.41
CA LEU A 479 24.47 -24.64 0.87
C LEU A 479 25.31 -24.04 -0.25
N LEU A 480 25.80 -24.87 -1.18
CA LEU A 480 26.52 -24.39 -2.37
C LEU A 480 25.65 -23.46 -3.21
N HIS A 481 24.37 -23.81 -3.42
CA HIS A 481 23.42 -22.95 -4.15
C HIS A 481 22.95 -21.72 -3.35
N ALA A 482 23.01 -21.77 -2.02
CA ALA A 482 22.68 -20.64 -1.16
C ALA A 482 23.71 -19.50 -1.27
N GLY A 483 24.96 -19.80 -1.68
CA GLY A 483 26.04 -18.80 -1.82
C GLY A 483 26.59 -18.40 -0.45
N ASP A 484 27.04 -19.39 0.33
CA ASP A 484 27.31 -19.29 1.77
C ASP A 484 28.03 -18.00 2.22
N VAL A 485 27.25 -17.11 2.82
CA VAL A 485 27.71 -15.91 3.54
C VAL A 485 27.40 -16.10 5.03
N SER A 486 28.35 -15.72 5.90
CA SER A 486 28.20 -15.89 7.35
C SER A 486 26.95 -15.16 7.87
N PRO A 487 26.00 -15.89 8.51
CA PRO A 487 24.79 -15.27 9.04
C PRO A 487 25.09 -14.35 10.23
N ALA A 488 24.28 -13.31 10.41
CA ALA A 488 24.43 -12.37 11.51
C ALA A 488 23.83 -12.92 12.83
N PRO A 489 24.46 -12.67 14.00
CA PRO A 489 23.86 -12.92 15.31
C PRO A 489 22.63 -12.06 15.56
N ILE A 490 21.63 -12.62 16.24
CA ILE A 490 20.50 -11.83 16.79
C ILE A 490 21.04 -10.89 17.87
N GLN A 491 20.86 -9.58 17.68
CA GLN A 491 21.25 -8.55 18.67
C GLN A 491 20.16 -8.41 19.75
N GLU A 492 20.55 -8.43 21.02
CA GLU A 492 19.72 -7.96 22.14
C GLU A 492 19.59 -6.43 22.06
N ALA A 493 18.37 -5.90 22.18
CA ALA A 493 18.08 -4.49 21.89
C ALA A 493 18.40 -3.57 23.07
N ASP A 494 19.29 -2.58 22.86
CA ASP A 494 19.40 -1.36 23.68
C ASP A 494 20.11 -0.25 22.88
N ARG A 495 19.51 0.96 22.71
CA ARG A 495 20.25 2.20 22.33
C ARG A 495 19.46 3.55 22.35
N PRO A 496 20.11 4.68 22.72
CA PRO A 496 19.52 6.04 22.77
C PRO A 496 19.93 7.00 21.61
N ALA A 497 19.33 8.21 21.55
CA ALA A 497 19.30 9.13 20.39
C ALA A 497 20.26 10.35 20.43
N ARG A 498 20.57 10.93 19.24
CA ARG A 498 21.38 12.15 19.01
C ARG A 498 20.61 13.16 18.13
N PRO A 499 20.82 14.49 18.25
CA PRO A 499 19.89 15.51 17.75
C PRO A 499 20.26 16.12 16.39
N LEU A 500 19.28 16.78 15.76
CA LEU A 500 19.40 17.54 14.51
C LEU A 500 18.62 18.87 14.53
N THR A 501 19.01 19.74 13.60
CA THR A 501 18.76 21.19 13.47
C THR A 501 17.49 21.54 12.68
N VAL A 502 16.93 22.75 12.90
CA VAL A 502 15.61 23.23 12.44
C VAL A 502 15.72 24.39 11.43
N GLU A 503 14.83 24.44 10.42
CA GLU A 503 14.51 25.65 9.64
C GLU A 503 12.99 25.97 9.63
N ARG A 504 12.64 27.26 9.62
CA ARG A 504 11.27 27.81 9.66
C ARG A 504 10.93 28.62 8.39
N ARG A 505 9.65 28.71 8.02
CA ARG A 505 9.13 29.72 7.06
C ARG A 505 8.09 30.67 7.67
N ARG A 506 8.12 31.92 7.17
CA ARG A 506 7.38 33.11 7.62
C ARG A 506 5.93 33.16 7.11
N SER A 507 5.01 33.62 7.97
CA SER A 507 3.60 33.90 7.68
C SER A 507 3.38 35.33 7.15
N LYS A 508 2.34 35.50 6.32
CA LYS A 508 1.88 36.79 5.75
C LYS A 508 0.98 37.54 6.74
N SER A 509 1.11 38.87 6.77
CA SER A 509 0.33 39.81 7.58
C SER A 509 -1.09 40.02 7.06
N VAL A 510 -2.06 40.00 7.98
CA VAL A 510 -3.46 40.37 7.74
C VAL A 510 -3.63 41.87 8.02
N ARG A 511 -4.29 42.61 7.11
CA ARG A 511 -4.64 44.03 7.30
C ARG A 511 -5.95 44.14 8.09
N PRO A 512 -6.06 45.03 9.10
CA PRO A 512 -7.28 45.21 9.86
C PRO A 512 -8.33 46.03 9.07
N PRO A 513 -9.63 45.90 9.43
CA PRO A 513 -10.72 46.57 8.73
C PRO A 513 -10.76 48.08 9.05
N THR A 514 -11.04 48.89 8.05
CA THR A 514 -11.20 50.35 8.20
C THR A 514 -12.57 50.70 8.78
N ALA A 515 -12.57 51.45 9.87
CA ALA A 515 -13.74 52.10 10.44
C ALA A 515 -13.85 53.54 9.91
N ARG A 516 -14.88 53.80 9.08
CA ARG A 516 -15.78 54.97 9.02
C ARG A 516 -16.42 55.08 7.65
#